data_AF-A0A813M187-F1
#
_entry.id   AF-A0A813M187-F1
#
_cell.length_a   1.000
_cell.length_b   1.000
_cell.length_c   1.000
_cell.angle_alpha   90.00
_cell.angle_beta   90.00
_cell.angle_gamma   90.00
#
_symmetry.space_group_name_H-M   'P 1'
#
loop_
_entity.id
_entity.type
_entity.pdbx_description
1 polymer ?
#
loop_
_entity_poly.entity_id
_entity_poly.type
_entity_poly.pdbx_seq_one_letter_code
_entity_poly.pdbx_strand_id
1 'polypeptide(L)'
;MPQSKAKNSLEDPVSRILMAPDAFAVLGISESGPESPAEARSAYKKLALRVHPDKVRNCDLADAKAAFARLEAASRVVEVMVESNCEACRQLHRVLRCDPFTVKGASGVLKVEADTDKKQLSNALSKAKDTIAKLRTKEALNEVLASEPNAVG
;
A
#
# COMPACT_ATOMS: atom_id res chain seq x y z
N MET A 1 29.94 -26.57 -3.81
CA MET A 1 28.73 -26.06 -4.49
C MET A 1 28.55 -24.59 -4.13
N PRO A 2 29.02 -23.66 -4.98
CA PRO A 2 28.90 -22.23 -4.70
C PRO A 2 27.44 -21.80 -4.86
N GLN A 3 26.86 -21.25 -3.79
CA GLN A 3 25.52 -20.66 -3.81
C GLN A 3 25.54 -19.44 -4.74
N SER A 4 24.81 -19.55 -5.86
CA SER A 4 24.68 -18.49 -6.85
C SER A 4 23.86 -17.34 -6.27
N LYS A 5 24.48 -16.17 -6.27
CA LYS A 5 23.91 -14.87 -5.91
C LYS A 5 22.64 -14.59 -6.72
N ALA A 6 21.47 -14.57 -6.07
CA ALA A 6 20.25 -13.98 -6.62
C ALA A 6 20.41 -12.45 -6.68
N LYS A 7 21.11 -11.94 -7.69
CA LYS A 7 21.06 -10.53 -8.05
C LYS A 7 19.74 -10.30 -8.78
N ASN A 8 18.84 -9.54 -8.14
CA ASN A 8 17.64 -8.91 -8.70
C ASN A 8 17.92 -8.21 -10.05
N SER A 9 17.94 -8.98 -11.12
CA SER A 9 18.14 -8.50 -12.48
C SER A 9 16.76 -8.41 -13.13
N LEU A 10 16.21 -7.20 -13.20
CA LEU A 10 15.35 -6.75 -14.31
C LEU A 10 14.38 -7.84 -14.82
N GLU A 11 13.25 -8.01 -14.14
CA GLU A 11 12.15 -8.81 -14.67
C GLU A 11 11.91 -8.43 -16.13
N ASP A 12 11.86 -9.44 -17.01
CA ASP A 12 11.60 -9.26 -18.43
C ASP A 12 10.34 -8.39 -18.60
N PRO A 13 10.44 -7.20 -19.21
CA PRO A 13 9.33 -6.27 -19.28
C PRO A 13 8.13 -6.84 -20.04
N VAL A 14 8.35 -7.80 -20.94
CA VAL A 14 7.28 -8.53 -21.65
C VAL A 14 6.51 -9.41 -20.66
N SER A 15 7.21 -10.30 -19.94
CA SER A 15 6.62 -11.14 -18.90
C SER A 15 5.87 -10.33 -17.83
N ARG A 16 6.45 -9.22 -17.37
CA ARG A 16 5.82 -8.31 -16.40
C ARG A 16 4.49 -7.74 -16.92
N ILE A 17 4.43 -7.33 -18.20
CA ILE A 17 3.21 -6.78 -18.79
C ILE A 17 2.14 -7.86 -18.93
N LEU A 18 2.52 -9.07 -19.35
CA LEU A 18 1.58 -10.18 -19.50
C LEU A 18 0.98 -10.62 -18.15
N MET A 19 1.77 -10.58 -17.08
CA MET A 19 1.34 -10.94 -15.72
C MET A 19 0.65 -9.81 -14.95
N ALA A 20 0.67 -8.57 -15.45
CA ALA A 20 0.12 -7.44 -14.75
C ALA A 20 -1.41 -7.58 -14.56
N PRO A 21 -1.95 -7.40 -13.34
CA PRO A 21 -3.37 -7.66 -13.05
C PRO A 21 -4.32 -6.68 -13.72
N ASP A 22 -3.88 -5.44 -13.96
CA ASP A 22 -4.72 -4.36 -14.48
C ASP A 22 -3.93 -3.39 -15.38
N ALA A 23 -4.64 -2.46 -16.01
CA ALA A 23 -4.08 -1.48 -16.94
C ALA A 23 -3.07 -0.51 -16.29
N PHE A 24 -3.26 -0.17 -15.00
CA PHE A 24 -2.33 0.70 -14.27
C PHE A 24 -1.02 -0.02 -13.99
N ALA A 25 -1.09 -1.29 -13.59
CA ALA A 25 0.07 -2.15 -13.38
C ALA A 25 0.84 -2.40 -14.69
N VAL A 26 0.14 -2.58 -15.82
CA VAL A 26 0.76 -2.68 -17.15
C VAL A 26 1.62 -1.45 -17.44
N LEU A 27 1.06 -0.26 -17.26
CA LEU A 27 1.74 1.02 -17.50
C LEU A 27 2.79 1.35 -16.43
N GLY A 28 2.74 0.70 -15.26
CA GLY A 28 3.62 1.00 -14.14
C GLY A 28 3.36 2.38 -13.53
N ILE A 29 2.08 2.79 -13.47
CA ILE A 29 1.67 4.06 -12.87
C ILE A 29 1.93 4.02 -11.35
N SER A 30 2.29 5.18 -10.79
CA SER A 30 2.56 5.37 -9.37
C SER A 30 1.33 5.11 -8.50
N GLU A 31 1.53 4.89 -7.20
CA GLU A 31 0.44 4.57 -6.27
C GLU A 31 -0.58 5.69 -6.09
N SER A 32 -0.18 6.94 -6.34
CA SER A 32 -1.08 8.10 -6.38
C SER A 32 -2.01 8.08 -7.59
N GLY A 33 -1.74 7.21 -8.57
CA GLY A 33 -2.42 7.20 -9.86
C GLY A 33 -1.95 8.30 -10.79
N PRO A 34 -2.50 8.34 -12.02
CA PRO A 34 -2.11 9.31 -13.01
C PRO A 34 -2.69 10.69 -12.67
N GLU A 35 -1.87 11.73 -12.77
CA GLU A 35 -2.32 13.12 -12.57
C GLU A 35 -2.89 13.73 -13.84
N SER A 36 -2.46 13.24 -15.00
CA SER A 36 -2.89 13.73 -16.31
C SER A 36 -2.82 12.65 -17.39
N PRO A 37 -3.55 12.82 -18.52
CA PRO A 37 -3.46 11.89 -19.66
C PRO A 37 -2.04 11.85 -20.26
N ALA A 38 -1.28 12.95 -20.12
CA ALA A 38 0.10 13.02 -20.58
C ALA A 38 1.03 12.06 -19.81
N GLU A 39 0.73 11.74 -18.56
CA GLU A 39 1.49 10.78 -17.77
C GLU A 39 1.33 9.35 -18.31
N ALA A 40 0.09 8.95 -18.61
CA ALA A 40 -0.20 7.65 -19.23
C ALA A 40 0.53 7.50 -20.59
N ARG A 41 0.45 8.53 -21.45
CA ARG A 41 1.18 8.58 -22.72
C ARG A 41 2.69 8.49 -22.55
N SER A 42 3.22 9.15 -21.53
CA SER A 42 4.66 9.15 -21.23
C SER A 42 5.12 7.78 -20.74
N ALA A 43 4.34 7.13 -19.86
CA ALA A 43 4.59 5.77 -19.40
C ALA A 43 4.55 4.77 -20.57
N TYR A 44 3.53 4.88 -21.43
CA TYR A 44 3.41 4.10 -22.65
C TYR A 44 4.64 4.25 -23.55
N LYS A 45 5.04 5.48 -23.91
CA LYS A 45 6.19 5.72 -24.80
C LYS A 45 7.48 5.09 -24.25
N LYS A 46 7.72 5.21 -22.93
CA LYS A 46 8.89 4.62 -22.27
C LYS A 46 8.89 3.10 -22.36
N LEU A 47 7.74 2.47 -22.13
CA LEU A 47 7.62 1.00 -22.17
C LEU A 47 7.62 0.47 -23.60
N ALA A 48 6.92 1.12 -24.52
CA ALA A 48 6.83 0.73 -25.93
C ALA A 48 8.23 0.58 -26.55
N LEU A 49 9.15 1.50 -26.27
CA LEU A 49 10.54 1.41 -26.75
C LEU A 49 11.31 0.19 -26.21
N ARG A 50 10.88 -0.37 -25.08
CA ARG A 50 11.53 -1.52 -24.42
C ARG A 50 10.91 -2.86 -24.81
N VAL A 51 9.61 -2.90 -25.08
CA VAL A 51 8.87 -4.14 -25.38
C VAL A 51 8.43 -4.30 -26.83
N HIS A 52 8.78 -3.33 -27.70
CA HIS A 52 8.44 -3.43 -29.12
C HIS A 52 9.01 -4.71 -29.74
N PRO A 53 8.21 -5.51 -30.47
CA PRO A 53 8.61 -6.83 -30.97
C PRO A 53 9.85 -6.83 -31.86
N ASP A 54 10.18 -5.71 -32.50
CA ASP A 54 11.40 -5.54 -33.31
C ASP A 54 12.69 -5.42 -32.48
N LYS A 55 12.60 -5.00 -31.22
CA LYS A 55 13.77 -4.70 -30.38
C LYS A 55 14.09 -5.79 -29.35
N VAL A 56 13.10 -6.59 -28.96
CA VAL A 56 13.29 -7.70 -28.03
C VAL A 56 13.87 -8.91 -28.76
N ARG A 57 15.03 -9.39 -28.29
CA ARG A 57 15.73 -10.56 -28.83
C ARG A 57 15.71 -11.78 -27.90
N ASN A 58 15.24 -11.60 -26.67
CA ASN A 58 15.36 -12.57 -25.58
C ASN A 58 14.02 -13.18 -25.16
N CYS A 59 12.96 -12.98 -25.94
CA CYS A 59 11.64 -13.56 -25.68
C CYS A 59 10.98 -14.03 -26.97
N ASP A 60 9.90 -14.80 -26.85
CA ASP A 60 9.08 -15.19 -27.99
C ASP A 60 8.47 -13.94 -28.65
N LEU A 61 8.55 -13.88 -29.98
CA LEU A 61 7.94 -12.82 -30.77
C LEU A 61 6.41 -12.76 -30.55
N ALA A 62 5.78 -13.89 -30.30
CA ALA A 62 4.35 -13.96 -29.98
C ALA A 62 4.06 -13.24 -28.65
N ASP A 63 4.84 -13.51 -27.61
CA ASP A 63 4.70 -12.88 -26.29
C ASP A 63 4.99 -11.38 -26.36
N ALA A 64 6.03 -10.98 -27.09
CA ALA A 64 6.35 -9.56 -27.30
C ALA A 64 5.19 -8.81 -27.97
N LYS A 65 4.57 -9.40 -29.01
CA LYS A 65 3.39 -8.83 -29.68
C LYS A 65 2.19 -8.76 -28.75
N ALA A 66 1.93 -9.81 -27.97
CA ALA A 66 0.83 -9.85 -27.02
C ALA A 66 1.02 -8.79 -25.91
N ALA A 67 2.23 -8.66 -25.38
CA ALA A 67 2.56 -7.65 -24.38
C ALA A 67 2.43 -6.24 -24.94
N PHE A 68 2.91 -6.01 -26.17
CA PHE A 68 2.79 -4.71 -26.83
C PHE A 68 1.33 -4.31 -27.07
N ALA A 69 0.50 -5.23 -27.56
CA ALA A 69 -0.93 -4.99 -27.75
C ALA A 69 -1.65 -4.71 -26.43
N ARG A 70 -1.32 -5.46 -25.36
CA ARG A 70 -1.84 -5.21 -24.01
C ARG A 70 -1.42 -3.84 -23.48
N LEU A 71 -0.19 -3.42 -23.73
CA LEU A 71 0.34 -2.11 -23.36
C LEU A 71 -0.40 -0.97 -24.09
N GLU A 72 -0.65 -1.11 -25.40
CA GLU A 72 -1.43 -0.13 -26.17
C GLU A 72 -2.87 -0.01 -25.66
N ALA A 73 -3.53 -1.15 -25.43
CA ALA A 73 -4.89 -1.18 -24.89
C ALA A 73 -4.96 -0.52 -23.50
N ALA A 74 -4.01 -0.84 -22.62
CA ALA A 74 -3.92 -0.24 -21.30
C ALA A 74 -3.74 1.29 -21.35
N SER A 75 -2.85 1.78 -22.22
CA SER A 75 -2.65 3.23 -22.41
C SER A 75 -3.95 3.92 -22.81
N ARG A 76 -4.64 3.39 -23.82
CA ARG A 76 -5.90 3.98 -24.31
C ARG A 76 -6.97 4.01 -23.23
N VAL A 77 -7.15 2.92 -22.48
CA VAL A 77 -8.16 2.85 -21.41
C VAL A 77 -7.85 3.89 -20.32
N VAL A 78 -6.61 3.95 -19.85
CA VAL A 78 -6.23 4.90 -18.79
C VAL A 78 -6.33 6.34 -19.29
N GLU A 79 -5.92 6.64 -20.51
CA GLU A 79 -6.07 7.97 -21.11
C GLU A 79 -7.54 8.42 -21.14
N VAL A 80 -8.44 7.60 -21.67
CA VAL A 80 -9.88 7.90 -21.73
C VAL A 80 -10.48 8.09 -20.34
N MET A 81 -10.09 7.24 -19.38
CA MET A 81 -10.55 7.36 -17.99
C MET A 81 -10.10 8.67 -17.34
N VAL A 82 -8.84 9.06 -17.53
CA VAL A 82 -8.31 10.30 -16.95
C VAL A 82 -8.93 11.54 -17.60
N GLU A 83 -9.13 11.51 -18.93
CA GLU A 83 -9.81 12.59 -19.67
C GLU A 83 -11.27 12.76 -19.23
N SER A 84 -11.96 11.66 -18.95
CA SER A 84 -13.36 11.69 -18.53
C SER A 84 -13.53 12.10 -17.06
N ASN A 85 -12.76 11.47 -16.16
CA ASN A 85 -12.78 11.76 -14.72
C ASN A 85 -11.49 11.29 -14.04
N CYS A 86 -10.52 12.19 -13.94
CA CYS A 86 -9.23 11.93 -13.30
C CYS A 86 -9.36 11.44 -11.84
N GLU A 87 -10.29 12.01 -11.06
CA GLU A 87 -10.45 11.61 -9.66
C GLU A 87 -11.00 10.18 -9.53
N ALA A 88 -12.04 9.83 -10.29
CA ALA A 88 -12.58 8.47 -10.31
C ALA A 88 -11.53 7.46 -10.77
N CYS A 89 -10.72 7.82 -11.78
CA CYS A 89 -9.61 7.00 -12.24
C CYS A 89 -8.59 6.70 -11.11
N ARG A 90 -8.21 7.73 -10.33
CA ARG A 90 -7.32 7.55 -9.16
C ARG A 90 -7.95 6.70 -8.07
N GLN A 91 -9.24 6.88 -7.77
CA GLN A 91 -9.92 6.04 -6.78
C GLN A 91 -9.99 4.58 -7.25
N LEU A 92 -10.26 4.33 -8.53
CA LEU A 92 -10.26 2.97 -9.07
C LEU A 92 -8.88 2.33 -8.95
N HIS A 93 -7.81 3.04 -9.36
CA HIS A 93 -6.44 2.53 -9.21
C HIS A 93 -6.13 2.18 -7.75
N ARG A 94 -6.51 3.06 -6.81
CA ARG A 94 -6.34 2.79 -5.37
C ARG A 94 -7.05 1.51 -4.95
N VAL A 95 -8.31 1.32 -5.34
CA VAL A 95 -9.10 0.13 -4.95
C VAL A 95 -8.48 -1.14 -5.54
N LEU A 96 -8.09 -1.12 -6.82
CA LEU A 96 -7.51 -2.28 -7.51
C LEU A 96 -6.17 -2.74 -6.91
N ARG A 97 -5.41 -1.82 -6.29
CA ARG A 97 -4.15 -2.15 -5.60
C ARG A 97 -4.35 -2.74 -4.20
N CYS A 98 -5.53 -2.59 -3.62
CA CYS A 98 -5.78 -3.04 -2.25
C CYS A 98 -6.24 -4.49 -2.27
N ASP A 99 -5.68 -5.34 -1.40
CA ASP A 99 -6.22 -6.67 -1.14
C ASP A 99 -7.36 -6.57 -0.11
N PRO A 100 -8.64 -6.66 -0.53
CA PRO A 100 -9.76 -6.44 0.37
C PRO A 100 -9.87 -7.51 1.46
N PHE A 101 -9.20 -8.65 1.32
CA PHE A 101 -9.22 -9.74 2.30
C PHE A 101 -8.17 -9.58 3.40
N THR A 102 -7.34 -8.54 3.32
CA THR A 102 -6.40 -8.17 4.37
C THR A 102 -6.91 -6.98 5.17
N VAL A 103 -6.62 -6.93 6.47
CA VAL A 103 -6.96 -5.76 7.32
C VAL A 103 -6.35 -4.47 6.76
N LYS A 104 -5.15 -4.55 6.18
CA LYS A 104 -4.46 -3.42 5.55
C LYS A 104 -5.17 -2.95 4.27
N GLY A 105 -5.56 -3.86 3.39
CA GLY A 105 -6.26 -3.49 2.16
C GLY A 105 -7.70 -3.06 2.42
N ALA A 106 -8.42 -3.73 3.33
CA ALA A 106 -9.76 -3.31 3.75
C ALA A 106 -9.77 -1.91 4.37
N SER A 107 -8.81 -1.58 5.26
CA SER A 107 -8.66 -0.22 5.79
C SER A 107 -8.29 0.79 4.70
N GLY A 108 -7.45 0.40 3.75
CA GLY A 108 -7.11 1.18 2.56
C GLY A 108 -8.33 1.52 1.67
N VAL A 109 -9.24 0.56 1.46
CA VAL A 109 -10.47 0.77 0.66
C VAL A 109 -11.50 1.59 1.42
N LEU A 110 -11.77 1.23 2.68
CA LEU A 110 -12.81 1.86 3.49
C LEU A 110 -12.41 3.24 4.01
N LYS A 111 -11.15 3.66 3.82
CA LYS A 111 -10.57 4.89 4.39
C LYS A 111 -10.76 4.95 5.93
N VAL A 112 -10.88 3.80 6.57
CA VAL A 112 -10.95 3.69 8.02
C VAL A 112 -9.52 3.76 8.52
N GLU A 113 -9.18 4.79 9.31
CA GLU A 113 -7.86 4.88 9.92
C GLU A 113 -7.65 3.65 10.81
N ALA A 114 -6.72 2.78 10.42
CA ALA A 114 -6.31 1.62 11.23
C ALA A 114 -5.74 2.03 12.60
N ASP A 115 -5.48 3.32 12.82
CA ASP A 115 -4.94 3.87 14.06
C ASP A 115 -6.01 4.40 15.03
N THR A 116 -7.30 4.35 14.66
CA THR A 116 -8.39 4.64 15.60
C THR A 116 -8.26 3.71 16.82
N ASP A 117 -8.00 2.42 16.56
CA ASP A 117 -7.82 1.42 17.60
C ASP A 117 -6.54 1.65 18.40
N LYS A 118 -5.41 2.03 17.78
CA LYS A 118 -4.16 2.29 18.52
C LYS A 118 -4.23 3.53 19.40
N LYS A 119 -4.82 4.62 18.92
CA LYS A 119 -5.05 5.83 19.74
C LYS A 119 -6.01 5.54 20.89
N GLN A 120 -7.06 4.77 20.63
CA GLN A 120 -7.97 4.32 21.68
C GLN A 120 -7.26 3.39 22.68
N LEU A 121 -6.42 2.47 22.21
CA LEU A 121 -5.63 1.58 23.06
C LEU A 121 -4.62 2.37 23.92
N SER A 122 -3.89 3.34 23.34
CA SER A 122 -2.94 4.16 24.09
C SER A 122 -3.63 5.01 25.15
N ASN A 123 -4.80 5.57 24.81
CA ASN A 123 -5.62 6.34 25.74
C ASN A 123 -6.22 5.48 26.85
N ALA A 124 -6.60 4.23 26.56
CA ALA A 124 -7.04 3.29 27.58
C ALA A 124 -5.88 2.89 28.51
N LEU A 125 -4.68 2.67 27.95
CA LEU A 125 -3.49 2.28 28.68
C LEU A 125 -2.97 3.40 29.59
N SER A 126 -3.02 4.67 29.14
CA SER A 126 -2.68 5.81 29.99
C SER A 126 -3.66 5.96 31.17
N LYS A 127 -4.98 5.88 30.91
CA LYS A 127 -6.00 5.91 31.96
C LYS A 127 -5.83 4.77 32.99
N ALA A 128 -5.50 3.57 32.53
CA ALA A 128 -5.25 2.43 33.41
C ALA A 128 -4.02 2.68 34.31
N LYS A 129 -2.92 3.21 33.74
CA LYS A 129 -1.72 3.57 34.51
C LYS A 129 -2.00 4.64 35.56
N ASP A 130 -2.74 5.69 35.21
CA ASP A 130 -3.11 6.76 36.14
C ASP A 130 -3.97 6.24 37.29
N THR A 131 -4.86 5.29 37.00
CA THR A 131 -5.73 4.68 38.03
C THR A 131 -4.91 3.82 38.99
N ILE A 132 -3.97 3.02 38.49
CA ILE A 132 -3.06 2.21 39.31
C ILE A 132 -2.19 3.12 40.20
N ALA A 133 -1.68 4.23 39.67
CA ALA A 133 -0.89 5.18 40.45
C ALA A 133 -1.71 5.82 41.61
N LYS A 134 -2.98 6.16 41.34
CA LYS A 134 -3.90 6.71 42.36
C LYS A 134 -4.26 5.69 43.44
N LEU A 135 -4.42 4.41 43.08
CA LEU A 135 -4.70 3.36 44.06
C LEU A 135 -3.48 3.10 44.96
N ARG A 136 -2.27 3.02 44.40
CA ARG A 136 -1.03 2.86 45.17
C ARG A 136 -0.78 3.99 46.15
N THR A 137 -1.06 5.23 45.75
CA THR A 137 -0.93 6.40 46.64
C THR A 137 -1.98 6.40 47.74
N LYS A 138 -3.21 5.95 47.46
CA LYS A 138 -4.23 5.75 48.50
C LYS A 138 -3.89 4.62 49.47
N GLU A 139 -3.37 3.49 48.98
CA GLU A 139 -2.93 2.37 49.83
C GLU A 139 -1.80 2.82 50.78
N ALA A 140 -0.79 3.53 50.25
CA ALA A 140 0.28 4.08 51.07
C ALA A 140 -0.22 5.08 52.13
N LEU A 141 -1.23 5.90 51.80
CA LEU A 141 -1.82 6.85 52.75
C LEU A 141 -2.61 6.15 53.87
N ASN A 142 -3.31 5.07 53.52
CA ASN A 142 -4.02 4.24 54.49
C ASN A 142 -3.07 3.47 55.41
N GLU A 143 -1.93 2.98 54.91
CA GLU A 143 -0.90 2.35 55.76
C GLU A 143 -0.30 3.33 56.77
N VAL A 144 -0.04 4.57 56.34
CA VAL A 144 0.48 5.62 57.24
C VAL A 144 -0.56 5.96 58.33
N LEU A 145 -1.84 6.12 57.96
CA LEU A 145 -2.92 6.41 58.92
C LEU A 145 -3.21 5.24 59.87
N ALA A 146 -3.03 3.99 59.43
CA ALA A 146 -3.19 2.81 60.28
C ALA A 146 -2.02 2.60 61.26
N SER A 147 -0.90 3.31 61.08
CA SER A 147 0.29 3.19 61.91
C SER A 147 0.40 4.23 63.02
N GLU A 148 -0.58 5.14 63.18
CA GLU A 148 -0.60 6.06 64.34
C GLU A 148 -0.91 5.27 65.62
N PRO A 149 0.06 5.14 66.56
CA PRO A 149 -0.19 4.44 67.81
C PRO A 149 -1.11 5.31 68.66
N ASN A 150 -2.24 4.72 69.07
CA ASN A 150 -3.16 5.27 70.04
C ASN A 150 -2.44 5.34 71.41
N ALA A 151 -1.60 6.36 71.61
CA ALA A 151 -0.91 6.63 72.85
C ALA A 151 -1.82 7.46 73.76
N VAL A 152 -2.82 6.81 74.35
CA VAL A 152 -3.51 7.30 75.54
C VAL A 152 -3.68 6.12 76.50
N GLY A 153 -2.95 6.17 77.62
CA GLY A 153 -3.00 5.19 78.70
C GLY A 153 -1.78 5.29 79.57
#